data_AF-A0A853U4D1-F1
#
_entry.id   AF-A0A853U4D1-F1
#
_cell.length_a   1.000
_cell.length_b   1.000
_cell.length_c   1.000
_cell.angle_alpha   90.00
_cell.angle_beta   90.00
_cell.angle_gamma   90.00
#
_symmetry.space_group_name_H-M   'P 1'
#
loop_
_entity.id
_entity.type
_entity.pdbx_description
1 polymer ?
#
loop_
_entity_poly.entity_id
_entity_poly.type
_entity_poly.pdbx_seq_one_letter_code
_entity_poly.pdbx_strand_id
1 'polypeptide(L)' 'MDELHAMMKQWEAASGEWAVLARAVAAADPDYWEGAAADAFRWQLRERARACSEAERMAGEVVLAFAEHVRQVAP' A
#
# COMPACT_ATOMS: atom_id res chain seq x y z
N MET A 1 -1.34 -18.87 18.24
CA MET A 1 -0.05 -18.27 17.87
C MET A 1 0.24 -18.42 16.39
N ASP A 2 0.03 -19.60 15.78
CA ASP A 2 0.38 -19.83 14.35
C ASP A 2 -0.52 -19.09 13.36
N GLU A 3 -1.84 -19.08 13.54
CA GLU A 3 -2.78 -18.35 12.68
C GLU A 3 -2.53 -16.83 12.72
N LEU A 4 -2.15 -16.33 13.89
CA LEU A 4 -1.88 -14.93 14.15
C LEU A 4 -0.58 -14.47 13.48
N HIS A 5 0.49 -15.28 13.56
CA HIS A 5 1.71 -15.08 12.79
C HIS A 5 1.49 -15.21 11.27
N ALA A 6 0.61 -16.12 10.83
CA ALA A 6 0.26 -16.24 9.41
C ALA A 6 -0.46 -14.98 8.92
N MET A 7 -1.41 -14.45 9.70
CA MET A 7 -2.10 -13.20 9.41
C MET A 7 -1.13 -12.01 9.34
N MET A 8 -0.14 -11.92 10.23
CA MET A 8 0.90 -10.87 10.15
C MET A 8 1.66 -10.91 8.83
N LYS A 9 2.15 -12.10 8.45
CA LYS A 9 2.92 -12.26 7.20
C LYS A 9 2.10 -11.88 5.98
N GLN A 10 0.79 -12.13 6.00
CA GLN A 10 -0.11 -11.70 4.94
C GLN A 10 -0.24 -10.17 4.88
N TRP A 11 -0.33 -9.49 6.03
CA TRP A 11 -0.36 -8.02 6.06
C TRP A 11 0.97 -7.38 5.63
N GLU A 12 2.10 -7.97 6.03
CA GLU A 12 3.43 -7.54 5.58
C GLU A 12 3.58 -7.70 4.05
N ALA A 13 3.15 -8.84 3.51
CA ALA A 13 3.14 -9.08 2.06
C ALA A 13 2.23 -8.10 1.32
N ALA A 14 0.99 -7.90 1.81
CA ALA A 14 0.03 -6.97 1.21
C ALA A 14 0.54 -5.52 1.23
N SER A 15 1.19 -5.09 2.33
CA SER A 15 1.83 -3.77 2.41
C SER A 15 2.90 -3.61 1.33
N GLY A 16 3.78 -4.61 1.15
CA GLY A 16 4.81 -4.61 0.12
C GLY A 16 4.24 -4.56 -1.30
N GLU A 17 3.19 -5.34 -1.58
CA GLU A 17 2.50 -5.35 -2.88
C GLU A 17 1.85 -4.00 -3.20
N TRP A 18 1.19 -3.36 -2.24
CA TRP A 18 0.60 -2.03 -2.42
C TRP A 18 1.66 -0.95 -2.64
N ALA A 19 2.81 -1.03 -1.96
CA ALA A 19 3.92 -0.13 -2.20
C ALA A 19 4.49 -0.26 -3.63
N VAL A 20 4.61 -1.50 -4.13
CA VAL A 20 5.02 -1.76 -5.53
C VAL A 20 3.99 -1.21 -6.51
N LEU A 21 2.71 -1.45 -6.26
CA LEU A 21 1.62 -0.97 -7.11
C LEU A 21 1.56 0.55 -7.16
N ALA A 22 1.69 1.23 -6.02
CA ALA A 22 1.71 2.70 -5.93
C ALA A 22 2.82 3.28 -6.83
N ARG A 23 4.03 2.71 -6.76
CA ARG A 23 5.16 3.13 -7.59
C ARG A 23 4.93 2.85 -9.08
N ALA A 24 4.40 1.69 -9.43
CA ALA A 24 4.12 1.33 -10.82
C ALA A 24 3.06 2.25 -11.44
N VAL A 25 1.99 2.56 -10.70
CA VAL A 25 0.94 3.48 -11.15
C VAL A 25 1.46 4.90 -11.31
N ALA A 26 2.30 5.38 -10.38
CA ALA A 26 2.93 6.69 -10.50
C ALA A 26 3.89 6.79 -11.70
N ALA A 27 4.60 5.70 -12.02
CA ALA A 27 5.51 5.64 -13.17
C ALA A 27 4.79 5.46 -14.52
N ALA A 28 3.50 5.14 -14.52
CA ALA A 28 2.71 4.92 -15.74
C ALA A 28 2.24 6.23 -16.39
N ASP A 29 2.63 7.41 -15.89
CA ASP A 29 2.30 8.71 -16.47
C ASP A 29 2.99 8.88 -17.84
N PRO A 30 2.25 8.87 -18.96
CA PRO A 30 2.83 9.01 -20.29
C PRO A 30 3.12 10.49 -20.57
N ASP A 31 4.39 10.84 -20.72
CA ASP A 31 4.85 12.20 -21.04
C ASP A 31 4.57 12.62 -22.51
N TYR A 32 4.29 11.64 -23.37
CA TYR A 32 4.03 11.83 -24.80
C TYR A 32 2.55 12.03 -25.18
N TRP A 33 1.61 11.93 -24.22
CA TRP A 33 0.17 12.07 -24.46
C TRP A 33 -0.38 13.39 -23.89
N GLU A 34 -1.03 14.20 -24.71
CA GLU A 34 -1.50 15.54 -24.33
C GLU A 34 -3.03 15.72 -24.48
N GLY A 35 -3.55 16.79 -23.85
CA GLY A 35 -4.94 17.22 -23.92
C GLY A 35 -5.78 16.82 -22.72
N ALA A 36 -7.02 17.31 -22.67
CA ALA A 36 -7.91 17.16 -21.50
C ALA A 36 -8.15 15.69 -21.09
N ALA A 37 -8.18 14.76 -22.06
CA ALA A 37 -8.28 13.33 -21.78
C ALA A 37 -7.01 12.77 -21.11
N ALA A 38 -5.83 13.21 -21.55
CA ALA A 38 -4.57 12.85 -20.92
C ALA A 38 -4.50 13.40 -19.49
N ASP A 39 -4.91 14.64 -19.27
CA ASP A 39 -4.95 15.25 -17.93
C ASP A 39 -5.90 14.53 -16.97
N ALA A 40 -7.09 14.15 -17.45
CA ALA A 40 -8.04 13.36 -16.68
C ALA A 40 -7.47 11.97 -16.33
N PHE A 41 -6.78 11.32 -17.27
CA PHE A 41 -6.13 10.04 -17.02
C PHE A 41 -5.00 10.15 -15.99
N ARG A 42 -4.12 11.16 -16.11
CA ARG A 42 -3.06 11.44 -15.14
C ARG A 42 -3.61 11.74 -13.75
N TRP A 43 -4.75 12.44 -13.68
CA TRP A 43 -5.43 12.66 -12.41
C TRP A 43 -5.88 11.33 -11.79
N GLN A 44 -6.51 10.45 -12.56
CA GLN A 44 -6.92 9.11 -12.09
C GLN A 44 -5.72 8.27 -11.63
N LEU A 45 -4.61 8.28 -12.38
CA LEU A 45 -3.38 7.57 -11.97
C LEU A 45 -2.87 8.07 -10.62
N ARG A 46 -2.81 9.40 -10.42
CA ARG A 46 -2.37 9.98 -9.15
C ARG A 46 -3.28 9.62 -7.98
N GLU A 47 -4.60 9.64 -8.18
CA GLU A 47 -5.55 9.21 -7.14
C GLU A 47 -5.41 7.72 -6.80
N ARG A 48 -5.18 6.86 -7.80
CA ARG A 48 -4.91 5.44 -7.56
C ARG A 48 -3.60 5.20 -6.83
N ALA A 49 -2.53 5.92 -7.19
CA ALA A 49 -1.26 5.84 -6.47
C ALA A 49 -1.42 6.27 -5.00
N ARG A 50 -2.16 7.35 -4.73
CA ARG A 50 -2.49 7.81 -3.38
C ARG A 50 -3.24 6.75 -2.57
N ALA A 51 -4.27 6.14 -3.16
CA ALA A 51 -5.04 5.09 -2.50
C ALA A 51 -4.17 3.86 -2.16
N CYS A 52 -3.24 3.48 -3.05
CA CYS A 52 -2.30 2.38 -2.78
C CYS A 52 -1.34 2.72 -1.63
N SER A 53 -0.80 3.94 -1.59
CA SER A 53 0.06 4.40 -0.48
C SER A 53 -0.70 4.50 0.85
N GLU A 54 -1.98 4.88 0.83
CA GLU A 54 -2.81 4.86 2.03
C GLU A 54 -3.04 3.43 2.53
N ALA A 55 -3.33 2.50 1.63
CA ALA A 55 -3.48 1.09 1.96
C ALA A 55 -2.18 0.50 2.55
N GLU A 56 -1.02 0.80 1.94
CA GLU A 56 0.30 0.44 2.46
C GLU A 56 0.49 0.92 3.90
N ARG A 57 0.19 2.21 4.16
CA ARG A 57 0.29 2.80 5.50
C ARG A 57 -0.60 2.08 6.50
N MET A 58 -1.86 1.83 6.14
CA MET A 58 -2.82 1.13 7.02
C MET A 58 -2.37 -0.30 7.33
N ALA A 59 -1.86 -1.04 6.34
CA ALA A 59 -1.27 -2.35 6.59
C ALA A 59 -0.08 -2.29 7.55
N GLY A 60 0.81 -1.30 7.38
CA GLY A 60 1.93 -1.07 8.28
C GLY A 60 1.48 -0.77 9.72
N GLU A 61 0.43 0.03 9.90
CA GLU A 61 -0.15 0.33 11.22
C GLU A 61 -0.71 -0.92 11.89
N VAL A 62 -1.39 -1.79 11.14
CA VAL A 62 -1.88 -3.09 11.66
C VAL A 62 -0.72 -3.95 12.13
N VAL A 63 0.36 -4.05 11.34
CA VAL A 63 1.56 -4.82 11.71
C VAL A 63 2.22 -4.26 12.97
N LEU A 64 2.35 -2.93 13.09
CA LEU A 64 2.95 -2.27 14.25
C LEU A 64 2.11 -2.45 15.52
N ALA A 65 0.81 -2.20 15.45
CA ALA A 65 -0.11 -2.37 16.57
C ALA A 65 -0.10 -3.82 17.08
N PHE A 66 0.00 -4.77 16.16
CA PHE A 66 0.13 -6.17 16.50
C PHE A 66 1.46 -6.51 17.18
N ALA A 67 2.58 -6.04 16.63
CA ALA A 67 3.91 -6.27 17.20
C ALA A 67 4.02 -5.69 18.61
N GLU A 68 3.38 -4.54 18.85
CA GLU A 68 3.25 -3.95 20.18
C GLU A 68 2.43 -4.84 21.12
N HIS A 69 1.25 -5.31 20.69
CA HIS A 69 0.43 -6.20 21.48
C HIS A 69 1.19 -7.47 21.90
N VAL A 70 1.88 -8.14 20.97
CA VAL A 70 2.71 -9.31 21.28
C VAL A 70 3.78 -9.00 22.32
N ARG A 71 4.45 -7.84 22.22
CA ARG A 71 5.46 -7.43 23.21
C ARG A 71 4.87 -7.25 24.60
N GLN A 72 3.62 -6.79 24.71
CA GLN A 72 2.94 -6.57 25.99
C GLN A 72 2.44 -7.87 26.63
N VAL A 73 2.07 -8.87 25.82
CA VAL A 73 1.54 -10.16 26.32
C VAL A 73 2.59 -11.28 26.40
N ALA A 74 3.76 -11.08 25.81
CA ALA A 74 4.89 -11.98 25.95
C ALA A 74 5.47 -11.89 27.38
N PRO A 75 5.62 -13.02 28.09
CA PRO A 75 6.14 -13.05 29.46
C PRO A 75 7.63 -12.70 29.57
#